data_AF-A0A8I1NDB4-F1
#
_entry.id   AF-A0A8I1NDB4-F1
#
_cell.length_a   1.000
_cell.length_b   1.000
_cell.length_c   1.000
_cell.angle_alpha   90.00
_cell.angle_beta   90.00
_cell.angle_gamma   90.00
#
_symmetry.space_group_name_H-M   'P 1'
#
loop_
_entity.id
_entity.type
_entity.pdbx_description
1 polymer ?
#
loop_
_entity_poly.entity_id
_entity_poly.type
_entity_poly.pdbx_seq_one_letter_code
_entity_poly.pdbx_strand_id
1 'polypeptide(L)'
;MDRETVIRELRLEPLPKEGGMYRRKFRDENSSSIYFLIEPDSPTKLHRLPWPEIFHFYAGAPARIHILGPEPGAARQPTLGIGLEEGERPQILVPAASWQAAETTGAWTLLGTTMAPGFDWDRFELGKRERLLKYWPDQREVIEHHTVG
;
A
#
# COMPACT_ATOMS: atom_id res chain seq x y z
N MET A 1 -2.70 -20.78 -7.44
CA MET A 1 -1.29 -20.35 -7.49
C MET A 1 -0.86 -20.14 -6.05
N ASP A 2 0.18 -20.83 -5.60
CA ASP A 2 0.72 -20.61 -4.26
C ASP A 2 1.66 -19.40 -4.22
N ARG A 3 1.89 -18.90 -3.01
CA ARG A 3 2.69 -17.72 -2.72
C ARG A 3 4.15 -17.90 -3.14
N GLU A 4 4.75 -19.04 -2.81
CA GLU A 4 6.16 -19.34 -3.10
C GLU A 4 6.44 -19.29 -4.61
N THR A 5 5.51 -19.81 -5.40
CA THR A 5 5.52 -19.70 -6.86
C THR A 5 5.45 -18.25 -7.31
N VAL A 6 4.57 -17.41 -6.75
CA VAL A 6 4.50 -15.99 -7.12
C VAL A 6 5.82 -15.27 -6.83
N ILE A 7 6.38 -15.45 -5.64
CA ILE A 7 7.65 -14.82 -5.25
C ILE A 7 8.78 -15.26 -6.18
N ARG A 8 8.89 -16.56 -6.47
CA ARG A 8 9.93 -17.11 -7.34
C ARG A 8 9.81 -16.62 -8.79
N GLU A 9 8.64 -16.77 -9.40
CA GLU A 9 8.45 -16.48 -10.82
C GLU A 9 8.51 -14.97 -11.12
N LEU A 10 7.98 -14.14 -10.21
CA LEU A 10 8.07 -12.67 -10.33
C LEU A 10 9.39 -12.11 -9.78
N ARG A 11 10.23 -12.97 -9.21
CA ARG A 11 11.51 -12.63 -8.57
C ARG A 11 11.32 -11.53 -7.53
N LEU A 12 10.34 -11.65 -6.64
CA LEU A 12 10.12 -10.62 -5.62
C LEU A 12 11.23 -10.62 -4.58
N GLU A 13 11.56 -9.46 -4.04
CA GLU A 13 12.53 -9.26 -2.96
C GLU A 13 11.91 -8.39 -1.86
N PRO A 14 12.38 -8.44 -0.59
CA PRO A 14 11.80 -7.62 0.47
C PRO A 14 11.80 -6.13 0.12
N LEU A 15 10.67 -5.45 0.33
CA LEU A 15 10.57 -4.01 0.13
C LEU A 15 11.26 -3.26 1.28
N PRO A 16 12.21 -2.34 1.00
CA PRO A 16 12.87 -1.59 2.05
C PRO A 16 11.89 -0.76 2.89
N LYS A 17 12.13 -0.67 4.20
CA LYS A 17 11.45 0.20 5.19
C LYS A 17 9.96 -0.06 5.45
N GLU A 18 9.21 -0.55 4.47
CA GLU A 18 7.75 -0.52 4.44
C GLU A 18 7.08 -1.86 4.76
N GLY A 19 7.69 -3.00 4.42
CA GLY A 19 7.08 -4.33 4.54
C GLY A 19 6.61 -4.87 3.20
N GLY A 20 6.33 -6.18 3.13
CA GLY A 20 5.99 -6.88 1.90
C GLY A 20 7.17 -7.16 0.97
N MET A 21 6.87 -7.74 -0.18
CA MET A 21 7.83 -8.18 -1.21
C MET A 21 7.54 -7.45 -2.52
N TYR A 22 8.54 -6.90 -3.20
CA TYR A 22 8.36 -6.13 -4.42
C TYR A 22 9.29 -6.56 -5.55
N ARG A 23 8.95 -6.15 -6.77
CA ARG A 23 9.89 -6.11 -7.90
C ARG A 23 9.54 -4.93 -8.78
N ARG A 24 10.48 -4.02 -8.99
CA ARG A 24 10.32 -2.94 -9.97
C ARG A 24 10.21 -3.53 -11.39
N LYS A 25 9.15 -3.16 -12.09
CA LYS A 25 8.88 -3.57 -13.47
C LYS A 25 9.21 -2.49 -14.48
N PHE A 26 8.97 -1.24 -14.12
CA PHE A 26 9.25 -0.10 -14.97
C PHE A 26 9.71 1.09 -14.13
N ARG A 27 10.61 1.90 -14.69
CA ARG A 27 10.90 3.26 -14.22
C ARG A 27 11.55 4.05 -15.34
N ASP A 28 11.04 5.25 -15.56
CA ASP A 28 11.67 6.29 -16.38
C ASP A 28 11.60 7.64 -15.63
N GLU A 29 11.79 8.74 -16.36
CA GLU A 29 11.69 10.10 -15.81
C GLU A 29 10.24 10.49 -15.43
N ASN A 30 9.23 9.83 -15.98
CA ASN A 30 7.83 10.22 -15.90
C ASN A 30 7.01 9.32 -14.96
N SER A 31 7.42 8.07 -14.77
CA SER A 31 6.62 7.09 -14.03
C SER A 31 7.42 5.88 -13.55
N SER A 32 6.79 5.10 -12.67
CA SER A 32 7.29 3.80 -12.24
C SER A 32 6.16 2.83 -12.00
N SER A 33 6.45 1.53 -12.14
CA SER A 33 5.55 0.48 -11.69
C SER A 33 6.29 -0.67 -11.02
N ILE A 34 5.61 -1.31 -10.08
CA ILE A 34 6.12 -2.48 -9.35
C ILE A 34 5.09 -3.60 -9.32
N TYR A 35 5.56 -4.85 -9.23
CA TYR A 35 4.82 -5.91 -8.55
C TYR A 35 5.04 -5.77 -7.05
N PHE A 36 4.00 -6.07 -6.28
CA PHE A 36 4.04 -6.05 -4.84
C PHE A 36 3.18 -7.17 -4.25
N LEU A 37 3.69 -7.84 -3.23
CA LEU A 37 3.01 -8.92 -2.52
C LEU A 37 3.02 -8.61 -1.03
N ILE A 38 1.84 -8.63 -0.42
CA ILE A 38 1.64 -8.41 1.01
C ILE A 38 1.10 -9.67 1.68
N GLU A 39 1.51 -9.87 2.92
CA GLU A 39 1.20 -11.03 3.76
C GLU A 39 0.73 -10.55 5.14
N PRO A 40 -0.02 -11.36 5.91
CA PRO A 40 -0.54 -10.95 7.23
C PRO A 40 0.56 -10.55 8.22
N ASP A 41 1.74 -11.15 8.12
CA ASP A 41 2.91 -10.89 8.96
C ASP A 41 3.82 -9.78 8.40
N SER A 42 3.52 -9.27 7.20
CA SER A 42 4.26 -8.18 6.56
C SER A 42 3.33 -7.16 5.89
N PRO A 43 2.40 -6.53 6.64
CA PRO A 43 1.62 -5.42 6.12
C PRO A 43 2.54 -4.22 5.85
N THR A 44 2.12 -3.29 4.99
CA THR A 44 2.90 -2.08 4.78
C THR A 44 2.78 -1.16 5.98
N LYS A 45 3.84 -0.45 6.33
CA LYS A 45 3.78 0.65 7.29
C LYS A 45 3.07 1.86 6.68
N LEU A 46 2.46 2.67 7.54
CA LEU A 46 1.92 3.96 7.16
C LEU A 46 3.05 4.84 6.65
N HIS A 47 2.90 5.30 5.42
CA HIS A 47 3.84 6.16 4.74
C HIS A 47 3.10 7.17 3.89
N ARG A 48 3.83 8.19 3.41
CA ARG A 48 3.27 9.26 2.60
C ARG A 48 4.20 9.59 1.44
N LEU A 49 3.57 9.87 0.30
CA LEU A 49 4.23 10.26 -0.95
C LEU A 49 3.70 11.64 -1.39
N PRO A 50 4.51 12.46 -2.07
CA PRO A 50 4.07 13.77 -2.56
C PRO A 50 3.20 13.68 -3.82
N TRP A 51 3.09 12.49 -4.43
CA TRP A 51 2.35 12.24 -5.65
C TRP A 51 1.31 11.14 -5.47
N PRO A 52 0.30 11.05 -6.35
CA PRO A 52 -0.66 9.98 -6.28
C PRO A 52 -0.03 8.63 -6.60
N GLU A 53 -0.58 7.58 -5.98
CA GLU A 53 -0.23 6.19 -6.24
C GLU A 53 -1.49 5.40 -6.56
N ILE A 54 -1.44 4.56 -7.60
CA ILE A 54 -2.55 3.71 -8.00
C ILE A 54 -2.20 2.27 -7.66
N PHE A 55 -3.02 1.63 -6.81
CA PHE A 55 -2.96 0.22 -6.52
C PHE A 55 -3.81 -0.57 -7.51
N HIS A 56 -3.31 -1.71 -7.98
CA HIS A 56 -3.97 -2.59 -8.94
C HIS A 56 -4.00 -4.01 -8.39
N PHE A 57 -5.19 -4.61 -8.28
CA PHE A 57 -5.32 -6.01 -7.88
C PHE A 57 -4.83 -6.94 -8.99
N TYR A 58 -4.05 -7.98 -8.65
CA TYR A 58 -3.66 -9.01 -9.60
C TYR A 58 -4.13 -10.42 -9.20
N ALA A 59 -3.93 -10.85 -7.95
CA ALA A 59 -4.35 -12.17 -7.49
C ALA A 59 -4.35 -12.29 -5.95
N GLY A 60 -4.91 -13.39 -5.45
CA GLY A 60 -4.92 -13.72 -4.02
C GLY A 60 -6.18 -13.24 -3.31
N ALA A 61 -6.09 -13.00 -2.01
CA ALA A 61 -7.17 -12.40 -1.24
C ALA A 61 -7.27 -10.89 -1.53
N PRO A 62 -8.44 -10.26 -1.36
CA PRO A 62 -8.57 -8.81 -1.41
C PRO A 62 -7.63 -8.13 -0.40
N ALA A 63 -7.20 -6.90 -0.69
CA ALA A 63 -6.43 -6.10 0.25
C ALA A 63 -7.24 -4.92 0.77
N ARG A 64 -7.10 -4.59 2.05
CA ARG A 64 -7.60 -3.33 2.59
C ARG A 64 -6.54 -2.26 2.41
N ILE A 65 -6.92 -1.14 1.79
CA ILE A 65 -6.03 0.02 1.62
C ILE A 65 -6.49 1.10 2.59
N HIS A 66 -5.67 1.38 3.59
CA HIS A 66 -5.89 2.44 4.57
C HIS A 66 -5.39 3.76 4.01
N ILE A 67 -6.25 4.78 3.99
CA ILE A 67 -5.92 6.09 3.45
C ILE A 67 -6.33 7.15 4.46
N LEU A 68 -5.35 7.82 5.06
CA LEU A 68 -5.55 9.04 5.82
C LEU A 68 -5.23 10.19 4.89
N GLY A 69 -6.28 10.87 4.42
CA GLY A 69 -6.18 11.96 3.45
C GLY A 69 -5.27 13.11 3.91
N PRO A 70 -4.95 14.06 3.03
CA PRO A 70 -4.04 15.16 3.35
C PRO A 70 -4.54 16.05 4.49
N GLU A 71 -5.86 16.12 4.68
CA GLU A 71 -6.50 16.84 5.77
C GLU A 71 -6.95 15.89 6.90
N PRO A 72 -6.82 16.31 8.18
CA PRO A 72 -7.39 15.59 9.32
C PRO A 72 -8.87 15.24 9.12
N GLY A 73 -9.27 14.04 9.56
CA GLY A 73 -10.66 13.56 9.46
C GLY A 73 -11.04 12.96 8.10
N ALA A 74 -10.25 13.15 7.05
CA ALA A 74 -10.49 12.54 5.74
C ALA A 74 -9.92 11.11 5.65
N ALA A 75 -10.46 10.16 6.42
CA ALA A 75 -10.00 8.76 6.42
C ALA A 75 -10.96 7.84 5.63
N ARG A 76 -10.39 6.86 4.91
CA ARG A 76 -11.16 5.79 4.24
C ARG A 76 -10.36 4.50 4.13
N GLN A 77 -11.07 3.38 4.01
CA GLN A 77 -10.48 2.04 3.94
C GLN A 77 -11.08 1.22 2.78
N PRO A 78 -10.93 1.64 1.51
CA PRO A 78 -11.42 0.87 0.37
C PRO A 78 -10.76 -0.52 0.27
N THR A 79 -11.48 -1.47 -0.32
CA THR A 79 -11.00 -2.84 -0.56
C THR A 79 -10.57 -3.02 -2.02
N LEU A 80 -9.30 -3.38 -2.21
CA LEU A 80 -8.68 -3.71 -3.48
C LEU A 80 -8.98 -5.18 -3.82
N GLY A 81 -9.72 -5.42 -4.90
CA GLY A 81 -10.16 -6.76 -5.29
C GLY A 81 -11.10 -6.75 -6.49
N ILE A 82 -11.69 -7.90 -6.81
CA ILE A 82 -12.54 -8.08 -8.01
C ILE A 82 -14.01 -8.35 -7.67
N GLY A 83 -14.36 -8.43 -6.40
CA GLY A 83 -15.74 -8.53 -5.90
C GLY A 83 -16.49 -7.21 -6.05
N LEU A 84 -16.91 -6.90 -7.29
CA LEU A 84 -17.54 -5.62 -7.61
C LEU A 84 -18.87 -5.42 -6.88
N GLU A 85 -19.64 -6.50 -6.70
CA GLU A 85 -20.93 -6.50 -5.99
C GLU A 85 -20.75 -6.31 -4.48
N GLU A 86 -19.62 -6.73 -3.94
CA GLU A 86 -19.18 -6.54 -2.55
C GLU A 86 -18.57 -5.14 -2.31
N GLY A 87 -18.45 -4.32 -3.35
CA GLY A 87 -17.89 -2.98 -3.28
C GLY A 87 -16.38 -2.91 -3.46
N GLU A 88 -15.72 -4.02 -3.76
CA GLU A 88 -14.28 -4.06 -4.07
C GLU A 88 -14.00 -3.33 -5.39
N ARG A 89 -12.78 -2.81 -5.52
CA ARG A 89 -12.34 -2.16 -6.76
C ARG A 89 -11.01 -2.76 -7.21
N PRO A 90 -10.88 -3.15 -8.50
CA PRO A 90 -9.61 -3.67 -9.01
C PRO A 90 -8.50 -2.61 -9.04
N GLN A 91 -8.88 -1.34 -8.95
CA GLN A 91 -7.94 -0.22 -8.84
C GLN A 91 -8.38 0.76 -7.76
N ILE A 92 -7.41 1.25 -6.99
CA ILE A 92 -7.62 2.28 -5.97
C ILE A 92 -6.57 3.37 -6.15
N LEU A 93 -7.04 4.60 -6.31
CA LEU A 93 -6.20 5.80 -6.28
C LEU A 93 -6.02 6.27 -4.83
N VAL A 94 -4.76 6.43 -4.42
CA VAL A 94 -4.37 7.17 -3.22
C VAL A 94 -3.96 8.58 -3.65
N PRO A 95 -4.65 9.64 -3.17
CA PRO A 95 -4.29 11.01 -3.49
C PRO A 95 -2.91 11.37 -2.94
N ALA A 96 -2.23 12.28 -3.64
CA ALA A 96 -0.98 12.89 -3.18
C ALA A 96 -1.09 13.40 -1.72
N ALA A 97 0.02 13.30 -0.99
CA ALA A 97 0.13 13.74 0.40
C ALA A 97 -0.82 13.04 1.40
N SER A 98 -1.44 11.93 1.02
CA SER A 98 -2.16 11.05 1.96
C SER A 98 -1.19 10.10 2.65
N TRP A 99 -1.45 9.77 3.91
CA TRP A 99 -0.84 8.59 4.52
C TRP A 99 -1.55 7.34 4.02
N GLN A 100 -0.79 6.32 3.69
CA GLN A 100 -1.31 5.09 3.14
C GLN A 100 -0.67 3.86 3.76
N ALA A 101 -1.46 2.80 3.90
CA ALA A 101 -1.00 1.47 4.24
C ALA A 101 -1.91 0.42 3.57
N ALA A 102 -1.44 -0.80 3.46
CA ALA A 102 -2.13 -1.92 2.85
C ALA A 102 -1.90 -3.19 3.68
N GLU A 103 -2.95 -3.99 3.80
CA GLU A 103 -2.92 -5.32 4.40
C GLU A 103 -3.79 -6.29 3.58
N THR A 104 -3.40 -7.56 3.53
CA THR A 104 -4.21 -8.62 2.91
C THR A 104 -5.34 -9.02 3.86
N THR A 105 -6.50 -9.39 3.31
CA THR A 105 -7.62 -9.97 4.07
C THR A 105 -7.54 -11.49 4.20
N GLY A 106 -6.55 -12.12 3.56
CA GLY A 106 -6.28 -13.56 3.62
C GLY A 106 -4.80 -13.87 3.58
N ALA A 107 -4.43 -15.05 3.07
CA ALA A 107 -3.05 -15.54 3.13
C ALA A 107 -2.02 -14.63 2.44
N TRP A 108 -2.38 -14.04 1.30
CA TRP A 108 -1.54 -13.10 0.56
C TRP A 108 -2.39 -12.33 -0.46
N THR A 109 -1.91 -11.15 -0.83
CA THR A 109 -2.43 -10.39 -1.99
C THR A 109 -1.27 -10.04 -2.91
N LEU A 110 -1.37 -10.40 -4.18
CA LEU A 110 -0.52 -9.88 -5.24
C LEU A 110 -1.21 -8.67 -5.86
N LEU A 111 -0.49 -7.56 -5.89
CA LEU A 111 -0.93 -6.30 -6.45
C LEU A 111 0.20 -5.63 -7.23
N GLY A 112 -0.09 -4.50 -7.86
CA GLY A 112 0.92 -3.62 -8.40
C GLY A 112 0.63 -2.17 -8.07
N THR A 113 1.68 -1.36 -8.00
CA THR A 113 1.51 0.09 -7.91
C THR A 113 2.09 0.78 -9.13
N THR A 114 1.42 1.85 -9.54
CA THR A 114 1.89 2.77 -10.58
C THR A 114 1.90 4.18 -10.02
N MET A 115 2.98 4.91 -10.28
CA MET A 115 3.13 6.31 -9.90
C MET A 115 3.60 7.14 -11.08
N ALA A 116 3.08 8.37 -11.18
CA ALA A 116 3.52 9.39 -12.11
C ALA A 116 3.46 10.76 -11.42
N PRO A 117 4.60 11.45 -11.16
CA PRO A 117 5.99 11.02 -11.37
C PRO A 117 6.37 9.70 -10.69
N GLY A 118 7.44 9.06 -11.17
CA GLY A 118 7.92 7.79 -10.61
C GLY A 118 8.39 7.89 -9.15
N PHE A 119 8.37 6.76 -8.44
CA PHE A 119 8.75 6.67 -7.02
C PHE A 119 10.19 7.15 -6.75
N ASP A 120 10.34 7.93 -5.68
CA ASP A 120 11.61 8.45 -5.18
C ASP A 120 11.72 8.29 -3.66
N TRP A 121 12.80 7.65 -3.20
CA TRP A 121 13.06 7.43 -1.78
C TRP A 121 13.35 8.73 -1.03
N ASP A 122 13.87 9.76 -1.68
CA ASP A 122 14.13 11.06 -1.05
C ASP A 122 12.83 11.83 -0.77
N ARG A 123 11.73 11.37 -1.36
CA ARG A 123 10.38 11.92 -1.19
C ARG A 123 9.47 11.03 -0.35
N PHE A 124 9.98 9.87 0.07
CA PHE A 124 9.27 8.92 0.92
C PHE A 124 9.27 9.39 2.38
N GLU A 125 8.10 9.49 2.99
CA GLU A 125 7.97 9.82 4.41
C GLU A 125 7.35 8.64 5.18
N LEU A 126 8.08 8.10 6.16
CA LEU A 126 7.54 7.09 7.06
C LEU A 126 6.72 7.72 8.19
N GLY A 127 5.58 7.12 8.50
CA GLY A 127 4.65 7.57 9.54
C GLY A 127 5.23 7.46 10.94
N LYS A 128 5.17 8.57 11.69
CA LYS A 128 5.50 8.60 13.12
C LYS A 128 4.21 8.48 13.93
N ARG A 129 4.11 7.43 14.76
CA ARG A 129 2.91 7.11 15.55
C ARG A 129 2.35 8.31 16.31
N GLU A 130 3.17 8.97 17.11
CA GLU A 130 2.76 10.13 17.92
C GLU A 130 2.17 11.26 17.08
N ARG A 131 2.81 11.56 15.93
CA ARG A 131 2.33 12.60 15.01
C ARG A 131 1.00 12.18 14.39
N LEU A 132 0.87 10.94 13.95
CA LEU A 132 -0.34 10.44 13.32
C LEU A 132 -1.52 10.45 14.29
N LEU A 133 -1.32 9.97 15.53
CA LEU A 133 -2.36 9.97 16.57
C LEU A 133 -2.81 11.39 16.95
N LYS A 134 -1.94 12.39 16.81
CA LYS A 134 -2.31 13.80 17.04
C LYS A 134 -3.31 14.33 16.00
N TYR A 135 -3.16 13.94 14.72
CA TYR A 135 -3.96 14.49 13.61
C TYR A 135 -5.09 13.57 13.15
N TRP A 136 -4.98 12.26 13.38
CA TRP A 136 -6.03 11.26 13.10
C TRP A 136 -6.30 10.38 14.33
N PRO A 137 -6.75 10.97 15.46
CA PRO A 137 -6.99 10.21 16.70
C PRO A 137 -8.03 9.09 16.52
N ASP A 138 -9.02 9.29 15.65
CA ASP A 138 -10.08 8.32 15.36
C ASP A 138 -9.57 7.10 14.56
N GLN A 139 -8.33 7.13 14.09
CA GLN A 139 -7.70 6.05 13.33
C GLN A 139 -6.64 5.32 14.16
N ARG A 140 -6.75 5.36 15.48
CA ARG A 140 -5.79 4.78 16.43
C ARG A 140 -5.40 3.34 16.09
N GLU A 141 -6.37 2.46 15.86
CA GLU A 141 -6.12 1.04 15.58
C GLU A 141 -5.24 0.86 14.33
N VAL A 142 -5.61 1.53 13.24
CA VAL A 142 -4.84 1.54 11.99
C VAL A 142 -3.43 2.09 12.23
N ILE A 143 -3.32 3.19 12.97
CA ILE A 143 -2.03 3.84 13.24
C ILE A 143 -1.13 2.92 14.07
N GLU A 144 -1.65 2.33 15.14
CA GLU A 144 -0.88 1.44 16.01
C GLU A 144 -0.45 0.17 15.27
N HIS A 145 -1.32 -0.40 14.42
CA HIS A 145 -1.00 -1.56 13.60
C HIS A 145 0.07 -1.27 12.53
N HIS A 146 -0.01 -0.13 11.86
CA HIS A 146 0.85 0.20 10.71
C HIS A 146 2.01 1.14 11.03
N THR A 147 2.35 1.37 12.31
CA THR A 147 3.55 2.14 12.69
C THR A 147 4.42 1.35 13.64
N VAL A 148 5.72 1.63 13.62
CA VAL A 148 6.62 1.16 14.69
C VAL A 148 6.43 2.07 15.89
N GLY A 149 6.33 1.46 17.07
CA GLY A 149 6.24 2.16 18.36
C GLY A 149 7.54 2.82 18.78
#